data_AF-A0A5A7S181-F1
#
_entry.id   AF-A0A5A7S181-F1
#
_cell.length_a   1.000
_cell.length_b   1.000
_cell.length_c   1.000
_cell.angle_alpha   90.00
_cell.angle_beta   90.00
_cell.angle_gamma   90.00
#
_symmetry.space_group_name_H-M   'P 1'
#
loop_
_entity.id
_entity.type
_entity.pdbx_description
1 polymer ?
#
loop_
_entity_poly.entity_id
_entity_poly.type
_entity_poly.pdbx_seq_one_letter_code
_entity_poly.pdbx_strand_id
1 'polypeptide(L)'
;MMFYFSSKRNYFIAALLAPVFTVCSCAMIPIFAGIMMAGAGIGPAITFLLMTPSANVMATIFTSEIISWKLALARIVFSFIGAIIIGMMIFHQCLVYLVS
;
A
#
# COMPACT_ATOMS: atom_id res chain seq x y z
N MET A 1 -21.03 2.61 -5.40
CA MET A 1 -20.68 3.76 -4.54
C MET A 1 -19.48 3.40 -3.68
N MET A 2 -18.24 3.60 -4.18
CA MET A 2 -16.99 3.19 -3.51
C MET A 2 -15.96 4.35 -3.40
N PHE A 3 -16.30 5.57 -3.82
CA PHE A 3 -15.32 6.66 -3.96
C PHE A 3 -15.16 7.60 -2.75
N TYR A 4 -16.03 7.53 -1.73
CA TYR A 4 -16.12 8.63 -0.76
C TYR A 4 -15.21 8.53 0.48
N PHE A 5 -14.49 7.43 0.71
CA PHE A 5 -13.56 7.31 1.85
C PHE A 5 -12.11 7.68 1.45
N SER A 6 -11.93 8.74 0.68
CA SER A 6 -10.61 9.23 0.22
C SER A 6 -10.16 10.45 1.06
N SER A 7 -10.18 10.33 2.39
CA SER A 7 -9.52 11.32 3.25
C SER A 7 -8.01 11.03 3.24
N LYS A 8 -7.16 12.07 3.28
CA LYS A 8 -5.69 11.91 3.34
C LYS A 8 -5.26 10.93 4.44
N ARG A 9 -5.99 10.90 5.56
CA ARG A 9 -5.77 9.97 6.68
C ARG A 9 -5.83 8.49 6.27
N ASN A 10 -6.70 8.12 5.34
CA ASN A 10 -6.93 6.72 4.98
C ASN A 10 -5.75 6.12 4.22
N TYR A 11 -5.02 6.94 3.46
CA TYR A 11 -3.76 6.54 2.82
C TYR A 11 -2.67 6.24 3.85
N PHE A 12 -2.56 7.07 4.89
CA PHE A 12 -1.62 6.83 5.98
C PHE A 12 -2.00 5.58 6.78
N ILE A 13 -3.28 5.41 7.12
CA ILE A 13 -3.76 4.24 7.87
C ILE A 13 -3.52 2.95 7.06
N ALA A 14 -3.81 2.96 5.76
CA ALA A 14 -3.54 1.85 4.85
C ALA A 14 -2.03 1.51 4.80
N ALA A 15 -1.16 2.51 4.61
CA ALA A 15 0.28 2.29 4.57
C ALA A 15 0.86 1.84 5.92
N LEU A 16 0.26 2.22 7.05
CA LEU A 16 0.71 1.83 8.39
C LEU A 16 0.22 0.44 8.82
N LEU A 17 -0.89 -0.03 8.26
CA LEU A 17 -1.42 -1.39 8.51
C LEU A 17 -0.72 -2.46 7.67
N ALA A 18 -0.19 -2.10 6.50
CA ALA A 18 0.49 -3.04 5.60
C ALA A 18 1.69 -3.82 6.22
N PRO A 19 2.58 -3.22 7.04
CA PRO A 19 3.67 -3.92 7.72
C PRO A 19 3.20 -4.97 8.74
N VAL A 20 2.00 -4.78 9.31
CA VAL A 20 1.43 -5.68 10.33
C VAL A 20 1.01 -7.02 9.70
N PHE A 21 0.69 -6.99 8.40
CA PHE A 21 0.34 -8.19 7.64
C PHE A 21 1.57 -8.77 6.94
N THR A 22 2.23 -9.71 7.60
CA THR A 22 3.29 -10.54 7.01
C THR A 22 2.70 -11.63 6.11
N VAL A 23 2.01 -11.20 5.05
CA VAL A 23 1.39 -12.11 4.09
C VAL A 23 2.28 -12.32 2.88
N CYS A 24 2.36 -13.56 2.41
CA CYS A 24 2.98 -13.86 1.11
C CYS A 24 2.10 -13.30 -0.03
N SER A 25 2.70 -13.08 -1.20
CA SER A 25 2.02 -12.54 -2.39
C SER A 25 0.73 -13.28 -2.77
N CYS A 26 0.60 -14.56 -2.40
CA CYS A 26 -0.59 -15.37 -2.59
C CYS A 26 -1.80 -14.86 -1.78
N ALA A 27 -1.55 -14.37 -0.57
CA ALA A 27 -2.58 -13.90 0.36
C ALA A 27 -2.88 -12.40 0.20
N MET A 28 -2.05 -11.65 -0.53
CA MET A 28 -2.33 -10.23 -0.80
C MET A 28 -3.57 -10.04 -1.68
N ILE A 29 -3.82 -10.96 -2.61
CA ILE A 29 -4.95 -10.92 -3.56
C ILE A 29 -6.30 -11.01 -2.82
N PRO A 30 -6.55 -12.01 -1.94
CA PRO A 30 -7.81 -12.08 -1.20
C PRO A 30 -7.97 -10.94 -0.20
N ILE A 31 -6.87 -10.47 0.42
CA ILE A 31 -6.92 -9.31 1.33
C ILE A 31 -7.35 -8.05 0.59
N PHE A 32 -6.77 -7.79 -0.60
CA PHE A 32 -7.15 -6.67 -1.44
C PHE A 32 -8.62 -6.74 -1.87
N ALA A 33 -9.06 -7.92 -2.33
CA ALA A 33 -10.47 -8.15 -2.67
C ALA A 33 -11.39 -7.90 -1.46
N GLY A 34 -11.02 -8.37 -0.27
CA GLY A 34 -11.76 -8.15 0.97
C GLY A 34 -11.86 -6.67 1.36
N ILE A 35 -10.76 -5.92 1.26
CA ILE A 35 -10.73 -4.47 1.54
C ILE A 35 -11.61 -3.70 0.55
N MET A 36 -11.60 -4.08 -0.73
CA MET A 36 -12.50 -3.51 -1.73
C MET A 36 -13.97 -3.85 -1.43
N MET A 37 -14.29 -5.11 -1.09
CA MET A 37 -15.65 -5.53 -0.75
C MET A 37 -16.16 -4.86 0.53
N ALA A 38 -15.28 -4.52 1.47
CA ALA A 38 -15.60 -3.75 2.66
C ALA A 38 -15.93 -2.25 2.36
N GLY A 39 -15.82 -1.82 1.11
CA GLY A 39 -16.17 -0.46 0.68
C GLY A 39 -15.04 0.55 0.82
N ALA A 40 -13.79 0.12 0.98
CA ALA A 40 -12.64 1.02 0.93
C ALA A 40 -12.45 1.58 -0.48
N GLY A 41 -12.03 2.85 -0.57
CA GLY A 41 -11.74 3.48 -1.85
C GLY A 41 -10.60 2.78 -2.60
N ILE A 42 -10.64 2.82 -3.93
CA ILE A 42 -9.63 2.16 -4.77
C ILE A 42 -8.21 2.73 -4.54
N GLY A 43 -8.11 4.03 -4.22
CA GLY A 43 -6.86 4.69 -3.85
C GLY A 43 -6.17 4.05 -2.64
N PRO A 44 -6.76 4.07 -1.43
CA PRO A 44 -6.14 3.49 -0.24
C PRO A 44 -5.90 1.98 -0.36
N ALA A 45 -6.76 1.23 -1.07
CA ALA A 45 -6.56 -0.21 -1.28
C ALA A 45 -5.27 -0.51 -2.07
N ILE A 46 -4.97 0.27 -3.10
CA ILE A 46 -3.73 0.12 -3.89
C ILE A 46 -2.51 0.55 -3.08
N THR A 47 -2.63 1.58 -2.24
CA THR A 47 -1.52 1.99 -1.36
C THR A 47 -1.15 0.93 -0.33
N PHE A 48 -2.15 0.24 0.23
CA PHE A 48 -1.94 -0.92 1.09
C PHE A 48 -1.17 -2.00 0.32
N LEU A 49 -1.68 -2.39 -0.85
CA LEU A 49 -1.10 -3.45 -1.69
C LEU A 49 0.35 -3.16 -2.13
N LEU A 50 0.68 -1.90 -2.43
CA LEU A 50 2.05 -1.48 -2.77
C LEU A 50 3.00 -1.50 -1.57
N MET A 51 2.50 -1.22 -0.36
CA MET A 51 3.32 -1.16 0.85
C MET A 51 3.59 -2.56 1.44
N THR A 52 2.63 -3.47 1.36
CA THR A 52 2.72 -4.85 1.90
C THR A 52 4.00 -5.61 1.50
N PRO A 53 4.43 -5.67 0.21
CA PRO A 53 5.64 -6.39 -0.18
C PRO A 53 6.95 -5.70 0.28
N SER A 54 6.90 -4.39 0.54
CA SER A 54 8.08 -3.62 0.92
C SER A 54 8.31 -3.62 2.44
N ALA A 55 7.22 -3.62 3.22
CA ALA A 55 7.23 -3.59 4.67
C ALA A 55 7.19 -4.97 5.34
N ASN A 56 7.35 -6.04 4.56
CA ASN A 56 7.33 -7.40 5.09
C ASN A 56 8.54 -7.64 6.00
N VAL A 57 8.28 -7.89 7.28
CA VAL A 57 9.29 -8.19 8.32
C VAL A 57 10.25 -9.30 7.89
N MET A 58 9.75 -10.35 7.24
CA MET A 58 10.59 -11.45 6.75
C MET A 58 11.61 -10.96 5.72
N ALA A 59 11.15 -10.13 4.76
CA ALA A 59 12.01 -9.57 3.73
C ALA A 59 13.00 -8.54 4.31
N THR A 60 12.59 -7.75 5.31
CA THR A 60 13.46 -6.78 5.99
C THR A 60 14.59 -7.47 6.75
N ILE A 61 14.31 -8.58 7.43
CA ILE A 61 15.33 -9.38 8.14
C ILE A 61 16.34 -9.94 7.14
N PHE A 62 15.87 -10.61 6.08
CA PHE A 62 16.75 -11.13 5.04
C PHE A 62 17.61 -10.04 4.39
N THR A 63 17.04 -8.88 4.06
CA THR A 63 17.80 -7.75 3.51
C THR A 63 18.82 -7.20 4.51
N SER A 64 18.49 -7.18 5.81
CA SER A 64 19.39 -6.64 6.84
C SER A 64 20.65 -7.48 7.02
N GLU A 65 20.55 -8.81 6.88
CA GLU A 65 21.70 -9.72 6.97
C GLU A 65 22.61 -9.64 5.74
N ILE A 66 22.05 -9.44 4.54
CA ILE A 66 22.82 -9.60 3.29
C ILE A 66 23.41 -8.27 2.79
N ILE A 67 22.71 -7.14 2.97
CA ILE A 67 22.96 -5.89 2.21
C ILE A 67 23.28 -4.66 3.11
N SER A 68 23.03 -4.72 4.42
CA SER A 68 23.12 -3.64 5.45
C SER A 68 21.79 -2.93 5.81
N TRP A 69 21.68 -2.55 7.09
CA TRP A 69 20.52 -1.88 7.70
C TRP A 69 20.06 -0.59 7.00
N LYS A 70 21.00 0.15 6.37
CA LYS A 70 20.68 1.40 5.65
C LYS A 70 19.78 1.17 4.43
N LEU A 71 19.98 0.06 3.70
CA LEU A 71 19.15 -0.26 2.53
C LEU A 71 17.77 -0.78 2.93
N ALA A 72 17.68 -1.50 4.05
CA ALA A 72 16.40 -1.94 4.63
C ALA A 72 15.48 -0.74 4.92
N LEU A 73 16.01 0.28 5.59
CA LEU A 73 15.30 1.53 5.88
C LEU A 73 14.97 2.31 4.61
N ALA A 74 15.93 2.46 3.70
CA ALA A 74 15.70 3.17 2.43
C ALA A 74 14.56 2.53 1.62
N ARG A 75 14.45 1.20 1.63
CA ARG A 75 13.39 0.48 0.92
C ARG A 75 11.99 0.80 1.47
N ILE A 76 11.83 0.78 2.79
CA ILE A 76 10.55 1.09 3.45
C ILE A 76 10.16 2.54 3.21
N VAL A 77 11.09 3.48 3.37
CA VAL A 77 10.85 4.91 3.17
C VAL A 77 10.48 5.20 1.71
N PHE A 78 11.24 4.63 0.76
CA PHE A 78 10.98 4.83 -0.67
C PHE A 78 9.63 4.25 -1.09
N SER A 79 9.28 3.05 -0.60
CA SER A 79 7.97 2.46 -0.86
C SER A 79 6.83 3.20 -0.18
N PHE A 80 7.03 3.74 1.02
CA PHE A 80 6.00 4.54 1.71
C PHE A 80 5.66 5.81 0.91
N ILE A 81 6.68 6.53 0.47
CA ILE A 81 6.53 7.74 -0.36
C ILE A 81 5.92 7.36 -1.72
N GLY A 82 6.44 6.33 -2.38
CA GLY A 82 5.94 5.85 -3.67
C GLY A 82 4.49 5.40 -3.62
N ALA A 83 4.10 4.61 -2.60
CA ALA A 83 2.73 4.14 -2.43
C ALA A 83 1.75 5.30 -2.22
N ILE A 84 2.10 6.30 -1.41
CA ILE A 84 1.26 7.49 -1.19
C ILE A 84 1.10 8.29 -2.48
N ILE A 85 2.19 8.53 -3.22
CA ILE A 85 2.14 9.27 -4.50
C ILE A 85 1.28 8.52 -5.51
N ILE A 86 1.50 7.21 -5.67
CA ILE A 86 0.74 6.37 -6.61
C ILE A 86 -0.74 6.33 -6.22
N GLY A 87 -1.06 6.18 -4.93
CA GLY A 87 -2.44 6.23 -4.44
C GLY A 87 -3.15 7.55 -4.75
N MET A 88 -2.45 8.67 -4.60
CA MET A 88 -2.98 9.98 -4.97
C MET A 88 -3.12 10.13 -6.50
N MET A 89 -2.18 9.60 -7.28
CA MET A 89 -2.27 9.62 -8.75
C MET A 89 -3.42 8.76 -9.27
N ILE A 90 -3.66 7.56 -8.72
CA ILE A 90 -4.84 6.76 -9.08
C ILE A 90 -6.12 7.52 -8.79
N PHE A 91 -6.22 8.21 -7.65
CA PHE A 91 -7.40 9.01 -7.33
C PHE A 91 -7.63 10.09 -8.39
N HIS A 92 -6.56 10.78 -8.81
CA HIS A 92 -6.64 11.79 -9.87
C HIS A 92 -7.01 11.19 -11.23
N GLN A 93 -6.42 10.04 -11.60
CA GLN A 93 -6.72 9.32 -12.84
C GLN A 93 -8.18 8.86 -12.87
N CYS A 94 -8.70 8.38 -11.74
CA CYS A 94 -10.05 7.88 -11.66
C CYS A 94 -11.09 9.01 -11.76
N LEU A 95 -10.80 10.20 -11.26
CA LEU A 95 -11.65 11.38 -11.44
C LEU A 95 -11.68 11.83 -12.92
N VAL A 96 -10.55 11.75 -13.62
CA VAL A 96 -10.46 12.06 -15.06
C VAL A 96 -11.21 11.02 -15.91
N TYR A 97 -11.11 9.73 -15.58
CA TYR A 97 -11.78 8.64 -16.29
C TYR A 97 -13.29 8.54 -16.03
N LEU A 98 -13.78 9.10 -14.92
CA LEU A 98 -15.22 9.15 -14.59
C LEU A 98 -15.91 10.42 -15.13
N VAL A 99 -15.11 11.44 -15.51
CA VAL A 99 -15.60 12.71 -16.06
C VAL A 99 -15.41 12.81 -17.59
N SER A 100 -14.69 11.85 -18.20
CA SER A 100 -14.59 11.65 -19.66
C SER A 100 -15.50 10.50 -20.08
#